data_AF-A0AAV9K1Y0-F1
#
_entry.id   AF-A0AAV9K1Y0-F1
#
_cell.length_a   1.000
_cell.length_b   1.000
_cell.length_c   1.000
_cell.angle_alpha   90.00
_cell.angle_beta   90.00
_cell.angle_gamma   90.00
#
_symmetry.space_group_name_H-M   'P 1'
#
loop_
_entity.id
_entity.type
_entity.pdbx_description
1 polymer ?
#
loop_
_entity_poly.entity_id
_entity_poly.type
_entity_poly.pdbx_seq_one_letter_code
_entity_poly.pdbx_strand_id
1 'polypeptide(L)'
;MGKCYPTVSEEYLKAVDKCKRKLRGLIAEKNCAPLMLRLAWHSAGTYDVCSKTGGPFGTMRFKAEQAHGANNGLDIALRLLEPIREQFPTISHADFHQLAGVVAVEVTGGPDVPFHPGREDKPEPPVEGRLPDATKGSDHLRDVFKKQMGLSDKDIVALSGAHTLGRAHKERSGFEGPWTANPLIFDNSYFTELLSGEKEGLLQLPSDKALLCDPAFRPFVEKYAADEDAFFADYVEAHLKLSELGFAEA
;
A
#
# COMPACT_ATOMS: atom_id res chain seq x y z
N MET A 1 5.79 11.76 -18.37
CA MET A 1 5.28 13.10 -17.98
C MET A 1 5.59 13.30 -16.52
N GLY A 2 6.07 14.48 -16.13
CA GLY A 2 6.43 14.78 -14.73
C GLY A 2 5.19 15.00 -13.86
N LYS A 3 5.35 15.03 -12.54
CA LYS A 3 4.30 15.42 -11.60
C LYS A 3 4.24 16.96 -11.50
N CYS A 4 3.03 17.52 -11.50
CA CYS A 4 2.77 18.94 -11.23
C CYS A 4 1.89 19.04 -9.98
N TYR A 5 2.53 19.11 -8.81
CA TYR A 5 1.82 19.10 -7.53
C TYR A 5 1.03 20.41 -7.32
N PRO A 6 -0.23 20.34 -6.86
CA PRO A 6 -1.02 21.52 -6.58
C PRO A 6 -0.44 22.28 -5.37
N THR A 7 -0.55 23.60 -5.41
CA THR A 7 -0.28 24.43 -4.23
C THR A 7 -1.44 24.29 -3.24
N VAL A 8 -1.12 23.91 -1.99
CA VAL A 8 -2.07 23.93 -0.87
C VAL A 8 -1.76 25.10 0.06
N SER A 9 -2.72 25.49 0.91
CA SER A 9 -2.51 26.60 1.85
C SER A 9 -1.52 26.23 2.96
N GLU A 10 -0.93 27.24 3.61
CA GLU A 10 -0.03 27.03 4.74
C GLU A 10 -0.75 26.35 5.92
N GLU A 11 -2.03 26.66 6.13
CA GLU A 11 -2.87 25.98 7.14
C GLU A 11 -3.03 24.50 6.82
N TYR A 12 -3.19 24.13 5.55
CA TYR A 12 -3.28 22.74 5.12
C TYR A 12 -1.99 21.98 5.41
N LEU A 13 -0.83 22.56 5.09
CA LEU A 13 0.48 21.98 5.40
C LEU A 13 0.67 21.76 6.90
N LYS A 14 0.36 22.78 7.72
CA LYS A 14 0.42 22.66 9.19
C LYS A 14 -0.52 21.58 9.72
N ALA A 15 -1.71 21.44 9.12
CA ALA A 15 -2.65 20.40 9.47
C ALA A 15 -2.09 19.00 9.14
N VAL A 16 -1.53 18.81 7.94
CA VAL A 16 -0.87 17.56 7.51
C VAL A 16 0.26 17.17 8.47
N ASP A 17 1.13 18.11 8.84
CA ASP A 17 2.23 17.84 9.78
C ASP A 17 1.73 17.41 11.15
N LYS A 18 0.70 18.09 11.67
CA LYS A 18 0.09 17.75 12.96
C LYS A 18 -0.65 16.41 12.89
N CYS A 19 -1.28 16.11 11.76
CA CYS A 19 -1.93 14.83 11.49
C CYS A 19 -0.90 13.69 11.45
N LYS A 20 0.22 13.86 10.73
CA LYS A 20 1.32 12.90 10.66
C LYS A 20 1.81 12.50 12.07
N ARG A 21 2.02 13.48 12.96
CA ARG A 21 2.43 13.22 14.35
C ARG A 21 1.39 12.42 15.15
N LYS A 22 0.10 12.70 14.99
CA LYS A 22 -0.96 11.94 15.68
C LYS A 22 -1.10 10.53 15.12
N LEU A 23 -1.02 10.36 13.81
CA LEU A 23 -1.03 9.06 13.15
C LEU A 23 0.13 8.20 13.65
N ARG A 24 1.35 8.76 13.79
CA ARG A 24 2.50 8.03 14.35
C ARG A 24 2.18 7.43 15.72
N GLY A 25 1.65 8.25 16.63
CA GLY A 25 1.29 7.82 17.98
C GLY A 25 0.25 6.70 17.97
N LEU A 26 -0.85 6.87 17.26
CA LEU A 26 -1.92 5.87 17.21
C LEU A 26 -1.48 4.58 16.53
N ILE A 27 -0.80 4.66 15.39
CA ILE A 27 -0.41 3.49 14.61
C ILE A 27 0.58 2.62 15.38
N ALA A 28 1.55 3.24 16.06
CA ALA A 28 2.49 2.54 16.93
C ALA A 28 1.79 1.96 18.16
N GLU A 29 0.97 2.74 18.88
CA GLU A 29 0.28 2.28 20.09
C GLU A 29 -0.66 1.10 19.82
N LYS A 30 -1.36 1.11 18.67
CA LYS A 30 -2.33 0.08 18.31
C LYS A 30 -1.74 -1.09 17.53
N ASN A 31 -0.43 -1.07 17.23
CA ASN A 31 0.24 -2.08 16.39
C ASN A 31 -0.52 -2.36 15.07
N CYS A 32 -1.07 -1.30 14.45
CA CYS A 32 -1.96 -1.43 13.31
C CYS A 32 -1.35 -0.97 11.98
N ALA A 33 -0.04 -0.72 11.95
CA ALA A 33 0.70 -0.31 10.75
C ALA A 33 0.41 -1.19 9.51
N PRO A 34 0.44 -2.54 9.59
CA PRO A 34 0.18 -3.37 8.41
C PRO A 34 -1.23 -3.15 7.84
N LEU A 35 -2.22 -2.91 8.70
CA LEU A 35 -3.59 -2.65 8.28
C LEU A 35 -3.75 -1.26 7.64
N MET A 36 -3.02 -0.25 8.13
CA MET A 36 -3.01 1.10 7.55
C MET A 36 -2.29 1.12 6.20
N LEU A 37 -1.19 0.39 6.08
CA LEU A 37 -0.50 0.21 4.80
C LEU A 37 -1.41 -0.50 3.79
N ARG A 38 -2.12 -1.56 4.21
CA ARG A 38 -3.14 -2.22 3.36
C ARG A 38 -4.25 -1.25 2.96
N LEU A 39 -4.77 -0.42 3.87
CA LEU A 39 -5.79 0.58 3.55
C LEU A 39 -5.31 1.55 2.45
N ALA A 40 -4.09 2.07 2.58
CA ALA A 40 -3.51 2.98 1.59
C ALA A 40 -3.27 2.28 0.23
N TRP A 41 -2.74 1.04 0.25
CA TRP A 41 -2.56 0.18 -0.93
C TRP A 41 -3.89 -0.05 -1.65
N HIS A 42 -4.92 -0.52 -0.95
CA HIS A 42 -6.23 -0.82 -1.54
C HIS A 42 -6.94 0.44 -2.05
N SER A 43 -6.72 1.60 -1.42
CA SER A 43 -7.25 2.88 -1.90
C SER A 43 -6.59 3.29 -3.23
N ALA A 44 -5.28 3.10 -3.37
CA ALA A 44 -4.53 3.50 -4.57
C ALA A 44 -4.65 2.50 -5.73
N GLY A 45 -4.63 1.20 -5.41
CA GLY A 45 -4.51 0.10 -6.38
C GLY A 45 -5.73 -0.13 -7.27
N THR A 46 -6.77 0.70 -7.16
CA THR A 46 -7.95 0.67 -8.04
C THR A 46 -7.81 1.58 -9.26
N TYR A 47 -6.72 2.35 -9.35
CA TYR A 47 -6.49 3.25 -10.49
C TYR A 47 -6.35 2.46 -11.78
N ASP A 48 -7.04 2.95 -12.81
CA ASP A 48 -6.92 2.48 -14.19
C ASP A 48 -6.43 3.63 -15.08
N VAL A 49 -5.24 3.48 -15.67
CA VAL A 49 -4.58 4.52 -16.49
C VAL A 49 -5.35 4.84 -17.78
N CYS A 50 -6.10 3.87 -18.32
CA CYS A 50 -6.83 4.02 -19.57
C CYS A 50 -8.07 4.91 -19.39
N SER A 51 -8.88 4.62 -18.38
CA SER A 51 -10.11 5.36 -18.06
C SER A 51 -9.89 6.53 -17.10
N LYS A 52 -8.72 6.60 -16.44
CA LYS A 52 -8.38 7.57 -15.38
C LYS A 52 -9.36 7.56 -14.20
N THR A 53 -9.92 6.38 -13.90
CA THR A 53 -10.88 6.15 -12.82
C THR A 53 -10.26 5.35 -11.68
N GLY A 54 -10.87 5.40 -10.49
CA GLY A 54 -10.28 4.83 -9.26
C GLY A 54 -9.07 5.63 -8.78
N GLY A 55 -8.25 5.00 -7.95
CA GLY A 55 -7.05 5.61 -7.37
C GLY A 55 -7.30 6.22 -5.99
N PRO A 56 -6.26 6.84 -5.39
CA PRO A 56 -6.20 7.23 -3.98
C PRO A 56 -7.01 8.50 -3.67
N PHE A 57 -8.28 8.55 -4.05
CA PHE A 57 -9.15 9.74 -3.97
C PHE A 57 -10.23 9.62 -2.89
N GLY A 58 -9.88 8.98 -1.77
CA GLY A 58 -10.69 8.94 -0.55
C GLY A 58 -11.96 8.09 -0.63
N THR A 59 -12.20 7.36 -1.70
CA THR A 59 -13.46 6.64 -1.96
C THR A 59 -13.71 5.45 -1.03
N MET A 60 -12.66 4.90 -0.41
CA MET A 60 -12.76 3.84 0.61
C MET A 60 -13.66 4.22 1.81
N ARG A 61 -13.98 5.51 1.99
CA ARG A 61 -14.98 5.98 2.98
C ARG A 61 -16.41 5.49 2.68
N PHE A 62 -16.71 5.11 1.44
CA PHE A 62 -18.03 4.65 1.03
C PHE A 62 -18.26 3.17 1.32
N LYS A 63 -19.46 2.85 1.80
CA LYS A 63 -19.85 1.46 2.10
C LYS A 63 -19.84 0.55 0.87
N ALA A 64 -20.12 1.09 -0.32
CA ALA A 64 -20.05 0.34 -1.57
C ALA A 64 -18.64 -0.23 -1.81
N GLU A 65 -17.59 0.59 -1.66
CA GLU A 65 -16.21 0.13 -1.84
C GLU A 65 -15.72 -0.76 -0.69
N GLN A 66 -16.13 -0.46 0.55
CA GLN A 66 -15.85 -1.32 1.71
C GLN A 66 -16.44 -2.73 1.55
N ALA A 67 -17.53 -2.87 0.80
CA ALA A 67 -18.19 -4.14 0.56
C ALA A 67 -17.51 -5.02 -0.51
N HIS A 68 -16.52 -4.48 -1.25
CA HIS A 68 -15.75 -5.29 -2.20
C HIS A 68 -15.03 -6.42 -1.46
N GLY A 69 -15.02 -7.63 -2.00
CA GLY A 69 -14.48 -8.82 -1.35
C GLY A 69 -13.01 -8.67 -0.95
N ALA A 70 -12.20 -8.06 -1.82
CA ALA A 70 -10.79 -7.79 -1.55
C ALA A 70 -10.57 -6.80 -0.38
N ASN A 71 -11.56 -5.97 -0.05
CA ASN A 71 -11.49 -4.95 0.99
C ASN A 71 -11.98 -5.44 2.36
N ASN A 72 -12.34 -6.72 2.50
CA ASN A 72 -12.81 -7.28 3.76
C ASN A 72 -11.84 -6.97 4.92
N GLY A 73 -12.38 -6.42 6.01
CA GLY A 73 -11.66 -5.96 7.20
C GLY A 73 -11.10 -4.54 7.15
N LEU A 74 -11.17 -3.81 6.03
CA LEU A 74 -10.71 -2.41 5.96
C LEU A 74 -11.66 -1.43 6.64
N ASP A 75 -12.91 -1.82 6.92
CA ASP A 75 -13.83 -1.07 7.78
C ASP A 75 -13.27 -0.91 9.21
N ILE A 76 -12.49 -1.88 9.71
CA ILE A 76 -11.77 -1.79 10.97
C ILE A 76 -10.72 -0.69 10.92
N ALA A 77 -9.98 -0.59 9.81
CA ALA A 77 -8.94 0.43 9.62
C ALA A 77 -9.53 1.83 9.69
N LEU A 78 -10.65 2.06 8.99
CA LEU A 78 -11.36 3.33 8.98
C LEU A 78 -11.86 3.70 10.38
N ARG A 79 -12.48 2.75 11.10
CA ARG A 79 -12.93 2.99 12.50
C ARG A 79 -11.78 3.34 13.44
N LEU A 80 -10.62 2.70 13.29
CA LEU A 80 -9.44 3.00 14.12
C LEU A 80 -8.90 4.41 13.85
N LEU A 81 -8.97 4.88 12.61
CA LEU A 81 -8.47 6.20 12.23
C LEU A 81 -9.46 7.34 12.46
N GLU A 82 -10.76 7.04 12.56
CA GLU A 82 -11.84 8.03 12.69
C GLU A 82 -11.58 9.08 13.79
N PRO A 83 -11.15 8.73 15.02
CA PRO A 83 -10.92 9.73 16.07
C PRO A 83 -9.82 10.74 15.73
N ILE A 84 -8.85 10.38 14.89
CA ILE A 84 -7.84 11.32 14.37
C ILE A 84 -8.43 12.11 13.21
N ARG A 85 -9.13 11.45 12.27
CA ARG A 85 -9.73 12.09 11.09
C ARG A 85 -10.66 13.25 11.47
N GLU A 86 -11.49 13.09 12.51
CA GLU A 86 -12.40 14.11 13.03
C GLU A 86 -11.67 15.38 13.50
N GLN A 87 -10.42 15.26 13.95
CA GLN A 87 -9.61 16.39 14.39
C GLN A 87 -9.03 17.21 13.23
N PHE A 88 -9.10 16.69 12.00
CA PHE A 88 -8.55 17.32 10.80
C PHE A 88 -9.59 17.40 9.67
N PRO A 89 -10.72 18.10 9.87
CA PRO A 89 -11.79 18.19 8.88
C PRO A 89 -11.34 18.81 7.55
N THR A 90 -10.28 19.61 7.56
CA THR A 90 -9.72 20.27 6.37
C THR A 90 -8.91 19.35 5.49
N ILE A 91 -8.37 18.25 6.00
CA ILE A 91 -7.59 17.28 5.20
C ILE A 91 -8.58 16.35 4.50
N SER A 92 -8.41 16.14 3.19
CA SER A 92 -9.23 15.19 2.43
C SER A 92 -9.06 13.76 2.95
N HIS A 93 -10.08 12.90 2.78
CA HIS A 93 -9.92 11.48 3.08
C HIS A 93 -8.81 10.85 2.24
N ALA A 94 -8.67 11.31 0.99
CA ALA A 94 -7.63 10.93 0.06
C ALA A 94 -6.22 11.11 0.64
N ASP A 95 -5.87 12.34 1.02
CA ASP A 95 -4.56 12.63 1.64
C ASP A 95 -4.40 11.94 2.98
N PHE A 96 -5.46 11.88 3.78
CA PHE A 96 -5.42 11.26 5.10
C PHE A 96 -5.10 9.76 5.04
N HIS A 97 -5.73 9.00 4.14
CA HIS A 97 -5.45 7.56 3.98
C HIS A 97 -4.03 7.31 3.47
N GLN A 98 -3.56 8.09 2.49
CA GLN A 98 -2.19 7.94 1.97
C GLN A 98 -1.13 8.34 3.01
N LEU A 99 -1.39 9.40 3.79
CA LEU A 99 -0.52 9.79 4.90
C LEU A 99 -0.44 8.69 5.97
N ALA A 100 -1.54 8.00 6.27
CA ALA A 100 -1.54 6.86 7.18
C ALA A 100 -0.70 5.68 6.66
N GLY A 101 -0.70 5.43 5.34
CA GLY A 101 0.16 4.43 4.70
C GLY A 101 1.65 4.78 4.79
N VAL A 102 2.02 6.02 4.49
CA VAL A 102 3.40 6.52 4.63
C VAL A 102 3.87 6.41 6.08
N VAL A 103 3.05 6.83 7.04
CA VAL A 103 3.37 6.73 8.47
C VAL A 103 3.51 5.27 8.91
N ALA A 104 2.71 4.35 8.38
CA ALA A 104 2.79 2.94 8.72
C ALA A 104 4.14 2.31 8.34
N VAL A 105 4.68 2.65 7.18
CA VAL A 105 6.04 2.23 6.76
C VAL A 105 7.08 2.81 7.71
N GLU A 106 6.99 4.12 7.97
CA GLU A 106 7.97 4.83 8.77
C GLU A 106 8.03 4.35 10.24
N VAL A 107 6.88 4.18 10.90
CA VAL A 107 6.84 3.78 12.32
C VAL A 107 7.27 2.33 12.57
N THR A 108 7.37 1.53 11.52
CA THR A 108 7.83 0.14 11.58
C THR A 108 9.31 -0.02 11.21
N GLY A 109 10.02 1.10 11.01
CA GLY A 109 11.45 1.12 10.69
C GLY A 109 11.76 1.13 9.19
N GLY A 110 10.74 1.23 8.34
CA GLY A 110 10.91 1.30 6.89
C GLY A 110 11.38 2.68 6.42
N PRO A 111 11.61 2.83 5.10
CA PRO A 111 12.17 4.05 4.56
C PRO A 111 11.19 5.23 4.56
N ASP A 112 11.73 6.45 4.58
CA ASP A 112 10.96 7.70 4.47
C ASP A 112 10.39 7.88 3.06
N VAL A 113 9.10 7.61 2.88
CA VAL A 113 8.39 7.86 1.61
C VAL A 113 7.95 9.33 1.56
N PRO A 114 8.31 10.10 0.52
CA PRO A 114 7.83 11.47 0.35
C PRO A 114 6.30 11.53 0.27
N PHE A 115 5.72 12.60 0.83
CA PHE A 115 4.27 12.82 0.80
C PHE A 115 3.97 14.22 0.25
N HIS A 116 3.19 14.28 -0.83
CA HIS A 116 2.70 15.52 -1.42
C HIS A 116 1.17 15.63 -1.19
N PRO A 117 0.69 16.65 -0.46
CA PRO A 117 -0.73 16.86 -0.23
C PRO A 117 -1.42 17.46 -1.46
N GLY A 118 -2.76 17.45 -1.43
CA GLY A 118 -3.63 18.10 -2.40
C GLY A 118 -4.51 17.14 -3.18
N ARG A 119 -4.62 15.86 -2.80
CA ARG A 119 -5.61 14.97 -3.41
C ARG A 119 -7.01 15.41 -3.01
N GLU A 120 -7.90 15.51 -3.99
CA GLU A 120 -9.31 15.77 -3.75
C GLU A 120 -10.09 14.47 -3.53
N ASP A 121 -11.13 14.53 -2.71
CA ASP A 121 -12.03 13.40 -2.49
C ASP A 121 -12.99 13.25 -3.68
N LYS A 122 -12.91 12.12 -4.39
CA LYS A 122 -13.86 11.80 -5.47
C LYS A 122 -15.20 11.32 -4.90
N PRO A 123 -16.33 11.60 -5.59
CA PRO A 123 -17.66 11.27 -5.10
C PRO A 123 -18.07 9.82 -5.35
N GLU A 124 -17.45 9.15 -6.33
CA GLU A 124 -17.85 7.81 -6.77
C GLU A 124 -16.70 6.81 -6.59
N PRO A 125 -16.96 5.65 -5.94
CA PRO A 125 -15.98 4.60 -5.85
C PRO A 125 -15.74 3.90 -7.20
N PRO A 126 -14.57 3.29 -7.40
CA PRO A 126 -14.30 2.47 -8.56
C PRO A 126 -15.17 1.21 -8.57
N VAL A 127 -15.28 0.57 -9.73
CA VAL A 127 -15.87 -0.77 -9.85
C VAL A 127 -15.00 -1.81 -9.13
N GLU A 128 -15.65 -2.84 -8.58
CA GLU A 128 -14.97 -3.99 -7.97
C GLU A 128 -14.15 -4.79 -9.01
N GLY A 129 -13.14 -5.53 -8.53
CA GLY A 129 -12.37 -6.49 -9.34
C GLY A 129 -11.03 -5.98 -9.86
N ARG A 130 -10.64 -4.74 -9.52
CA ARG A 130 -9.38 -4.12 -9.96
C ARG A 130 -8.14 -4.48 -9.14
N LEU A 131 -8.33 -4.99 -7.92
CA LEU A 131 -7.24 -5.37 -7.03
C LEU A 131 -6.70 -6.78 -7.38
N PRO A 132 -5.42 -7.07 -7.10
CA PRO A 132 -4.82 -8.34 -7.48
C PRO A 132 -5.44 -9.52 -6.73
N ASP A 133 -5.45 -10.68 -7.39
CA ASP A 133 -5.93 -11.95 -6.84
C ASP A 133 -4.70 -12.76 -6.41
N ALA A 134 -4.65 -13.07 -5.11
CA ALA A 134 -3.55 -13.79 -4.48
C ALA A 134 -3.32 -15.21 -5.06
N THR A 135 -4.31 -15.79 -5.73
CA THR A 135 -4.23 -17.15 -6.31
C THR A 135 -3.62 -17.17 -7.71
N LYS A 136 -3.42 -16.01 -8.34
CA LYS A 136 -2.91 -15.88 -9.70
C LYS A 136 -1.41 -15.58 -9.73
N GLY A 137 -0.80 -15.75 -10.91
CA GLY A 137 0.64 -15.60 -11.12
C GLY A 137 1.04 -14.30 -11.83
N SER A 138 2.25 -14.31 -12.40
CA SER A 138 2.96 -13.14 -12.94
C SER A 138 2.21 -12.41 -14.05
N ASP A 139 1.49 -13.12 -14.92
CA ASP A 139 0.67 -12.49 -15.97
C ASP A 139 -0.42 -11.60 -15.37
N HIS A 140 -1.11 -12.09 -14.33
CA HIS A 140 -2.11 -11.32 -13.61
C HIS A 140 -1.51 -10.13 -12.87
N LEU A 141 -0.32 -10.30 -12.27
CA LEU A 141 0.39 -9.18 -11.64
C LEU A 141 0.70 -8.09 -12.68
N ARG A 142 1.14 -8.45 -13.89
CA ARG A 142 1.36 -7.46 -14.96
C ARG A 142 0.06 -6.86 -15.48
N ASP A 143 -1.03 -7.62 -15.58
CA ASP A 143 -2.32 -7.07 -15.97
C ASP A 143 -2.78 -5.97 -15.01
N VAL A 144 -2.67 -6.22 -13.71
CA VAL A 144 -3.09 -5.28 -12.67
C VAL A 144 -2.09 -4.12 -12.51
N PHE A 145 -0.83 -4.40 -12.24
CA PHE A 145 0.12 -3.33 -11.90
C PHE A 145 0.61 -2.58 -13.13
N LYS A 146 0.86 -3.28 -14.25
CA LYS A 146 1.48 -2.65 -15.43
C LYS A 146 0.44 -2.13 -16.41
N LYS A 147 -0.52 -2.97 -16.81
CA LYS A 147 -1.53 -2.55 -17.80
C LYS A 147 -2.57 -1.61 -17.19
N GLN A 148 -3.09 -1.94 -16.00
CA GLN A 148 -4.12 -1.13 -15.34
C GLN A 148 -3.51 0.05 -14.55
N MET A 149 -2.52 -0.16 -13.67
CA MET A 149 -1.96 0.95 -12.85
C MET A 149 -0.84 1.74 -13.53
N GLY A 150 -0.18 1.21 -14.57
CA GLY A 150 0.96 1.87 -15.23
C GLY A 150 2.30 1.77 -14.50
N LEU A 151 2.45 0.80 -13.59
CA LEU A 151 3.67 0.54 -12.83
C LEU A 151 4.61 -0.44 -13.55
N SER A 152 5.89 -0.46 -13.18
CA SER A 152 6.90 -1.33 -13.78
C SER A 152 7.03 -2.69 -13.08
N ASP A 153 7.71 -3.64 -13.72
CA ASP A 153 8.06 -4.94 -13.13
C ASP A 153 8.89 -4.77 -11.83
N LYS A 154 9.77 -3.76 -11.78
CA LYS A 154 10.52 -3.40 -10.56
C LYS A 154 9.58 -2.95 -9.43
N ASP A 155 8.61 -2.10 -9.77
CA ASP A 155 7.62 -1.59 -8.81
C ASP A 155 6.77 -2.75 -8.26
N ILE A 156 6.39 -3.73 -9.08
CA ILE A 156 5.66 -4.94 -8.64
C ILE A 156 6.44 -5.64 -7.52
N VAL A 157 7.70 -5.99 -7.78
CA VAL A 157 8.50 -6.78 -6.81
C VAL A 157 8.80 -5.96 -5.55
N ALA A 158 9.11 -4.66 -5.70
CA ALA A 158 9.34 -3.79 -4.54
C ALA A 158 8.07 -3.67 -3.68
N LEU A 159 6.91 -3.40 -4.28
CA LEU A 159 5.65 -3.26 -3.54
C LEU A 159 5.20 -4.56 -2.88
N SER A 160 5.47 -5.73 -3.49
CA SER A 160 5.26 -7.03 -2.85
C SER A 160 6.02 -7.16 -1.53
N GLY A 161 7.18 -6.51 -1.40
CA GLY A 161 7.96 -6.44 -0.16
C GLY A 161 7.20 -5.86 1.04
N ALA A 162 6.10 -5.13 0.82
CA ALA A 162 5.23 -4.65 1.91
C ALA A 162 4.63 -5.79 2.75
N HIS A 163 4.53 -7.01 2.20
CA HIS A 163 4.15 -8.20 2.95
C HIS A 163 5.15 -8.59 4.04
N THR A 164 6.33 -7.95 4.11
CA THR A 164 7.21 -8.03 5.29
C THR A 164 6.47 -7.66 6.58
N LEU A 165 5.46 -6.78 6.45
CA LEU A 165 4.53 -6.41 7.50
C LEU A 165 3.24 -7.23 7.48
N GLY A 166 2.77 -7.58 8.66
CA GLY A 166 1.43 -8.09 8.90
C GLY A 166 1.25 -9.57 8.61
N ARG A 167 0.00 -9.93 8.33
CA ARG A 167 -0.45 -11.31 8.14
C ARG A 167 -1.77 -11.39 7.40
N ALA A 168 -2.00 -12.51 6.73
CA ALA A 168 -3.32 -12.90 6.27
C ALA A 168 -4.18 -13.40 7.45
N HIS A 169 -5.49 -13.30 7.27
CA HIS A 169 -6.47 -13.74 8.26
C HIS A 169 -7.55 -14.55 7.55
N LYS A 170 -7.82 -15.76 8.07
CA LYS A 170 -8.70 -16.74 7.42
C LYS A 170 -10.11 -16.20 7.17
N GLU A 171 -10.64 -15.39 8.06
CA GLU A 171 -11.97 -14.77 7.93
C GLU A 171 -12.03 -13.62 6.93
N ARG A 172 -10.88 -13.14 6.44
CA ARG A 172 -10.78 -12.03 5.48
C ARG A 172 -10.53 -12.53 4.07
N SER A 173 -9.39 -13.18 3.86
CA SER A 173 -8.93 -13.63 2.54
C SER A 173 -8.98 -15.14 2.34
N GLY A 174 -9.27 -15.92 3.40
CA GLY A 174 -9.16 -17.37 3.40
C GLY A 174 -7.74 -17.90 3.67
N PHE A 175 -6.71 -17.06 3.54
CA PHE A 175 -5.32 -17.36 3.91
C PHE A 175 -5.04 -16.97 5.36
N GLU A 176 -4.05 -17.59 6.00
CA GLU A 176 -3.72 -17.36 7.42
C GLU A 176 -2.22 -17.31 7.63
N GLY A 177 -1.76 -16.43 8.51
CA GLY A 177 -0.37 -16.38 8.98
C GLY A 177 0.43 -15.19 8.42
N PRO A 178 1.57 -14.86 9.07
CA PRO A 178 2.48 -13.81 8.65
C PRO A 178 3.43 -14.31 7.57
N TRP A 179 3.97 -13.40 6.75
CA TRP A 179 5.04 -13.75 5.81
C TRP A 179 6.42 -13.81 6.48
N THR A 180 6.60 -13.09 7.59
CA THR A 180 7.87 -12.96 8.31
C THR A 180 7.71 -13.29 9.78
N ALA A 181 8.82 -13.60 10.44
CA ALA A 181 8.84 -13.83 11.89
C ALA A 181 8.55 -12.55 12.71
N ASN A 182 8.82 -11.37 12.13
CA ASN A 182 8.68 -10.07 12.77
C ASN A 182 7.66 -9.17 12.02
N PRO A 183 6.34 -9.46 12.07
CA PRO A 183 5.34 -8.82 11.20
C PRO A 183 5.04 -7.34 11.52
N LEU A 184 5.85 -6.69 12.38
CA LEU A 184 5.77 -5.27 12.72
C LEU A 184 7.09 -4.53 12.46
N ILE A 185 8.07 -5.20 11.83
CA ILE A 185 9.35 -4.61 11.43
C ILE A 185 9.38 -4.58 9.91
N PHE A 186 9.59 -3.38 9.36
CA PHE A 186 9.73 -3.22 7.92
C PHE A 186 11.19 -3.38 7.54
N ASP A 187 11.52 -4.56 7.01
CA ASP A 187 12.85 -4.98 6.59
C ASP A 187 12.75 -5.80 5.28
N ASN A 188 13.87 -6.32 4.78
CA ASN A 188 13.88 -7.17 3.59
C ASN A 188 13.53 -8.66 3.85
N SER A 189 13.05 -9.02 5.05
CA SER A 189 12.79 -10.41 5.45
C SER A 189 11.79 -11.12 4.54
N TYR A 190 10.83 -10.40 3.96
CA TYR A 190 9.91 -10.98 2.96
C TYR A 190 10.67 -11.72 1.83
N PHE A 191 11.72 -11.11 1.29
CA PHE A 191 12.46 -11.69 0.17
C PHE A 191 13.38 -12.83 0.62
N THR A 192 13.99 -12.71 1.79
CA THR A 192 14.84 -13.78 2.36
C THR A 192 14.01 -15.02 2.68
N GLU A 193 12.82 -14.84 3.26
CA GLU A 193 11.87 -15.90 3.54
C GLU A 193 11.37 -16.55 2.24
N LEU A 194 11.01 -15.74 1.23
CA LEU A 194 10.56 -16.24 -0.07
C LEU A 194 11.62 -17.12 -0.76
N LEU A 195 12.89 -16.71 -0.76
CA LEU A 195 14.00 -17.48 -1.35
C LEU A 195 14.33 -18.76 -0.58
N SER A 196 14.08 -18.79 0.72
CA SER A 196 14.40 -19.93 1.59
C SER A 196 13.41 -21.09 1.49
N GLY A 197 12.29 -20.89 0.78
CA GLY A 197 11.22 -21.88 0.63
C GLY A 197 10.20 -21.83 1.77
N GLU A 198 9.22 -22.74 1.73
CA GLU A 198 8.15 -22.77 2.73
C GLU A 198 8.68 -23.20 4.12
N LYS A 199 8.27 -22.47 5.16
CA LYS A 199 8.56 -22.78 6.56
C LYS A 199 7.26 -22.89 7.33
N GLU A 200 7.23 -23.82 8.30
CA GLU A 200 6.09 -23.95 9.20
C GLU A 200 5.84 -22.63 9.94
N GLY A 201 4.59 -22.18 9.96
CA GLY A 201 4.18 -20.94 10.62
C GLY A 201 4.31 -19.67 9.78
N LEU A 202 4.93 -19.72 8.59
CA LEU A 202 5.01 -18.60 7.65
C LEU A 202 4.15 -18.83 6.41
N LEU A 203 3.67 -17.73 5.82
CA LEU A 203 2.81 -17.71 4.65
C LEU A 203 3.60 -17.35 3.39
N GLN A 204 3.31 -18.05 2.28
CA GLN A 204 3.65 -17.61 0.93
C GLN A 204 2.44 -17.84 0.03
N LEU A 205 1.86 -16.75 -0.49
CA LEU A 205 0.75 -16.82 -1.43
C LEU A 205 1.23 -17.32 -2.80
N PRO A 206 0.34 -17.89 -3.64
CA PRO A 206 0.67 -18.17 -5.04
C PRO A 206 1.23 -16.94 -5.78
N SER A 207 0.70 -15.74 -5.50
CA SER A 207 1.23 -14.49 -6.06
C SER A 207 2.65 -14.15 -5.61
N ASP A 208 3.04 -14.48 -4.37
CA ASP A 208 4.41 -14.27 -3.88
C ASP A 208 5.36 -15.23 -4.59
N LYS A 209 4.98 -16.51 -4.69
CA LYS A 209 5.78 -17.54 -5.37
C LYS A 209 5.96 -17.26 -6.86
N ALA A 210 4.99 -16.59 -7.49
CA ALA A 210 5.09 -16.19 -8.89
C ALA A 210 6.30 -15.28 -9.17
N LEU A 211 6.75 -14.50 -8.17
CA LEU A 211 7.95 -13.67 -8.27
C LEU A 211 9.23 -14.48 -8.43
N LEU A 212 9.25 -15.74 -7.93
CA LEU A 212 10.40 -16.62 -8.05
C LEU A 212 10.51 -17.31 -9.41
N CYS A 213 9.37 -17.52 -10.07
CA CYS A 213 9.27 -18.26 -11.33
C CYS A 213 9.44 -17.37 -12.57
N ASP A 214 9.26 -16.07 -12.42
CA ASP A 214 9.33 -15.12 -13.52
C ASP A 214 10.76 -14.60 -13.73
N PRO A 215 11.33 -14.70 -14.94
CA PRO A 215 12.72 -14.33 -15.20
C PRO A 215 12.99 -12.82 -15.06
N ALA A 216 11.97 -11.96 -15.15
CA ALA A 216 12.13 -10.53 -14.95
C ALA A 216 11.93 -10.12 -13.48
N PHE A 217 11.13 -10.86 -12.71
CA PHE A 217 10.93 -10.59 -11.28
C PHE A 217 12.04 -11.16 -10.40
N ARG A 218 12.47 -12.39 -10.69
CA ARG A 218 13.44 -13.14 -9.87
C ARG A 218 14.73 -12.35 -9.56
N PRO A 219 15.36 -11.64 -10.51
CA PRO A 219 16.56 -10.85 -10.22
C PRO A 219 16.32 -9.74 -9.19
N PHE A 220 15.13 -9.14 -9.14
CA PHE A 220 14.79 -8.15 -8.12
C PHE A 220 14.58 -8.81 -6.75
N VAL A 221 13.95 -9.99 -6.68
CA VAL A 221 13.82 -10.75 -5.43
C VAL A 221 15.20 -11.07 -4.84
N GLU A 222 16.12 -11.56 -5.67
CA GLU A 222 17.50 -11.86 -5.24
C GLU A 222 18.27 -10.61 -4.82
N LYS A 223 18.13 -9.52 -5.58
CA LYS A 223 18.71 -8.21 -5.23
C LYS A 223 18.23 -7.74 -3.86
N TYR A 224 16.93 -7.71 -3.63
CA TYR A 224 16.34 -7.19 -2.40
C TYR A 224 16.62 -8.07 -1.18
N ALA A 225 16.69 -9.39 -1.35
CA ALA A 225 17.12 -10.29 -0.28
C ALA A 225 18.59 -10.09 0.11
N ALA A 226 19.46 -9.72 -0.83
CA ALA A 226 20.89 -9.51 -0.59
C ALA A 226 21.22 -8.10 -0.09
N ASP A 227 20.39 -7.11 -0.41
CA ASP A 227 20.65 -5.69 -0.16
C ASP A 227 19.35 -4.96 0.24
N GLU A 228 19.20 -4.73 1.54
CA GLU A 228 18.05 -4.03 2.12
C GLU A 228 18.00 -2.55 1.71
N ASP A 229 19.14 -1.87 1.60
CA ASP A 229 19.18 -0.47 1.18
C ASP A 229 18.65 -0.33 -0.25
N ALA A 230 19.01 -1.29 -1.11
CA ALA A 230 18.49 -1.33 -2.48
C ALA A 230 17.00 -1.66 -2.55
N PHE A 231 16.49 -2.50 -1.64
CA PHE A 231 15.05 -2.70 -1.48
C PHE A 231 14.36 -1.41 -1.02
N PHE A 232 14.87 -0.75 0.01
CA PHE A 232 14.29 0.48 0.55
C PHE A 232 14.24 1.60 -0.49
N ALA A 233 15.32 1.79 -1.26
CA ALA A 233 15.35 2.78 -2.32
C ALA A 233 14.27 2.52 -3.40
N ASP A 234 14.16 1.27 -3.88
CA ASP A 234 13.17 0.91 -4.89
C ASP A 234 11.74 0.89 -4.32
N TYR A 235 11.57 0.57 -3.03
CA TYR A 235 10.29 0.65 -2.33
C TYR A 235 9.79 2.08 -2.21
N VAL A 236 10.65 3.05 -1.87
CA VAL A 236 10.29 4.47 -1.82
C VAL A 236 9.79 4.94 -3.18
N GLU A 237 10.50 4.61 -4.26
CA GLU A 237 10.10 4.99 -5.61
C GLU A 237 8.73 4.38 -5.97
N ALA A 238 8.53 3.09 -5.70
CA ALA A 238 7.31 2.39 -6.05
C ALA A 238 6.10 2.83 -5.21
N HIS A 239 6.29 3.01 -3.90
CA HIS A 239 5.24 3.51 -2.99
C HIS A 239 4.86 4.95 -3.36
N LEU A 240 5.84 5.81 -3.68
CA LEU A 240 5.56 7.18 -4.13
C LEU A 240 4.68 7.17 -5.38
N LYS A 241 5.07 6.41 -6.42
CA LYS A 241 4.26 6.26 -7.65
C LYS A 241 2.85 5.77 -7.35
N LEU A 242 2.73 4.70 -6.56
CA LEU A 242 1.45 4.11 -6.18
C LEU A 242 0.54 5.13 -5.49
N SER A 243 1.05 5.80 -4.45
CA SER A 243 0.27 6.75 -3.66
C SER A 243 -0.20 7.96 -4.49
N GLU A 244 0.42 8.21 -5.64
CA GLU A 244 0.16 9.32 -6.54
C GLU A 244 -0.49 8.89 -7.87
N LEU A 245 -1.00 7.67 -7.99
CA LEU A 245 -1.70 7.22 -9.20
C LEU A 245 -2.89 8.13 -9.53
N GLY A 246 -2.91 8.72 -10.73
CA GLY A 246 -3.92 9.68 -11.17
C GLY A 246 -3.85 11.07 -10.52
N PHE A 247 -2.93 11.29 -9.58
CA PHE A 247 -2.76 12.56 -8.88
C PHE A 247 -1.61 13.37 -9.49
N ALA A 248 -1.79 14.69 -9.62
CA ALA A 248 -0.77 15.62 -10.09
C ALA A 248 -0.17 15.22 -11.46
N GLU A 249 -0.95 14.58 -12.33
CA GLU A 249 -0.54 14.31 -13.71
C GLU A 249 -0.44 15.64 -14.48
N ALA A 250 0.69 15.86 -15.16
CA ALA A 250 0.92 17.01 -16.04
C ALA A 250 0.43 16.74 -17.47
#